data_AF-Q6XYB5-F1
#
_entry.id   AF-Q6XYB5-F1
#
_cell.length_a   1.000
_cell.length_b   1.000
_cell.length_c   1.000
_cell.angle_alpha   90.00
_cell.angle_beta   90.00
_cell.angle_gamma   90.00
#
_symmetry.space_group_name_H-M   'P 1'
#
loop_
_entity.id
_entity.type
_entity.pdbx_description
1 polymer ?
#
loop_
_entity_poly.entity_id
_entity_poly.type
_entity_poly.pdbx_seq_one_letter_code
_entity_poly.pdbx_strand_id
1 'polypeptide(L)'
;MTMTPGPWLGLPAVPAVTLYKHDDPALTLVAGLTSNKPTDKLRALPLWLSLQYLGLDGFVERIKHACQLSQRLQESLKKVNYIKILVEDELSSPVVVFRFFQELPGSDPVFKAVPVPNMTPSGVGRERHSCDALNRWLGEQLKQLVPASGLTVMDLEAEGTCLRFSPLMTAAGWSHCGTTTRYDCVRSRLTTRLPGSTGEQAPP
;
A
#
# COMPACT_ATOMS: atom_id res chain seq x y z
N MET A 1 -12.69 -7.32 14.56
CA MET A 1 -11.92 -6.58 13.54
C MET A 1 -12.89 -5.84 12.62
N THR A 2 -12.73 -4.53 12.41
CA THR A 2 -13.60 -3.74 11.51
C THR A 2 -12.87 -3.45 10.19
N MET A 3 -13.55 -3.66 9.07
CA MET A 3 -13.00 -3.52 7.72
C MET A 3 -14.01 -2.88 6.76
N THR A 4 -13.52 -2.24 5.69
CA THR A 4 -14.34 -1.60 4.66
C THR A 4 -14.23 -2.38 3.35
N PRO A 5 -15.12 -3.34 3.07
CA PRO A 5 -15.02 -4.20 1.89
C PRO A 5 -15.45 -3.50 0.60
N GLY A 6 -16.10 -2.33 0.67
CA GLY A 6 -16.58 -1.57 -0.49
C GLY A 6 -15.51 -1.39 -1.59
N PRO A 7 -14.35 -0.79 -1.29
CA PRO A 7 -13.26 -0.65 -2.25
C PRO A 7 -12.72 -1.98 -2.81
N TRP A 8 -12.76 -3.06 -2.03
CA TRP A 8 -12.28 -4.39 -2.46
C TRP A 8 -13.22 -5.08 -3.43
N LEU A 9 -14.50 -4.73 -3.35
CA LEU A 9 -15.54 -5.29 -4.20
C LEU A 9 -15.93 -4.33 -5.34
N GLY A 10 -15.44 -3.10 -5.32
CA GLY A 10 -15.79 -2.07 -6.29
C GLY A 10 -17.17 -1.44 -6.05
N LEU A 11 -17.67 -1.51 -4.82
CA LEU A 11 -19.03 -1.09 -4.48
C LEU A 11 -19.02 0.31 -3.86
N PRO A 12 -19.78 1.27 -4.42
CA PRO A 12 -19.96 2.56 -3.78
C PRO A 12 -20.83 2.42 -2.52
N ALA A 13 -20.58 3.29 -1.53
CA ALA A 13 -21.43 3.47 -0.35
C ALA A 13 -21.69 2.22 0.54
N VAL A 14 -20.81 1.20 0.48
CA VAL A 14 -20.91 0.03 1.37
C VAL A 14 -20.44 0.39 2.79
N PRO A 15 -21.22 0.06 3.84
CA PRO A 15 -20.82 0.33 5.22
C PRO A 15 -19.59 -0.47 5.64
N ALA A 16 -18.87 0.02 6.65
CA ALA A 16 -17.86 -0.78 7.33
C ALA A 16 -18.51 -2.01 7.99
N VAL A 17 -17.80 -3.13 7.96
CA VAL A 17 -18.24 -4.41 8.53
C VAL A 17 -17.34 -4.77 9.69
N THR A 18 -17.93 -5.12 10.82
CA THR A 18 -17.20 -5.62 11.98
C THR A 18 -17.32 -7.14 12.04
N LEU A 19 -16.20 -7.82 11.83
CA LEU A 19 -16.05 -9.24 12.12
C LEU A 19 -15.90 -9.41 13.63
N TYR A 20 -16.87 -10.08 14.23
CA TYR A 20 -16.91 -10.39 15.65
C TYR A 20 -17.12 -11.90 15.80
N LYS A 21 -16.11 -12.59 16.35
CA LYS A 21 -16.17 -14.02 16.62
C LYS A 21 -16.24 -14.20 18.13
N HIS A 22 -17.40 -14.59 18.62
CA HIS A 22 -17.60 -15.02 20.00
C HIS A 22 -18.55 -16.20 20.00
N ASP A 23 -18.26 -17.24 20.78
CA ASP A 23 -19.08 -18.47 20.83
C ASP A 23 -20.40 -18.24 21.62
N ASP A 24 -20.48 -17.13 22.34
CA ASP A 24 -21.64 -16.75 23.16
C ASP A 24 -22.48 -15.66 22.45
N PRO A 25 -23.74 -15.95 22.09
CA PRO A 25 -24.63 -14.96 21.48
C PRO A 25 -24.97 -13.80 22.41
N ALA A 26 -24.94 -13.97 23.73
CA ALA A 26 -25.23 -12.90 24.68
C ALA A 26 -24.17 -11.78 24.60
N LEU A 27 -22.90 -12.15 24.41
CA LEU A 27 -21.81 -11.19 24.25
C LEU A 27 -21.87 -10.45 22.91
N THR A 28 -22.43 -11.08 21.87
CA THR A 28 -22.72 -10.41 20.59
C THR A 28 -23.85 -9.38 20.72
N LEU A 29 -24.86 -9.66 21.54
CA LEU A 29 -25.93 -8.70 21.87
C LEU A 29 -25.38 -7.50 22.66
N VAL A 30 -24.56 -7.75 23.69
CA VAL A 30 -23.92 -6.69 24.51
C VAL A 30 -22.98 -5.82 23.68
N ALA A 31 -22.30 -6.40 22.69
CA ALA A 31 -21.48 -5.66 21.74
C ALA A 31 -22.30 -4.75 20.79
N GLY A 32 -23.64 -4.81 20.84
CA GLY A 32 -24.52 -3.96 20.02
C GLY A 32 -24.52 -4.31 18.53
N LEU A 33 -24.03 -5.50 18.15
CA LEU A 33 -23.87 -5.90 16.75
C LEU A 33 -25.15 -6.50 16.13
N THR A 34 -26.25 -6.48 16.88
CA THR A 34 -27.54 -7.07 16.50
C THR A 34 -28.60 -5.99 16.25
N SER A 35 -28.27 -4.99 15.43
CA SER A 35 -29.28 -4.01 14.99
C SER A 35 -30.30 -4.69 14.07
N ASN A 36 -31.56 -4.67 14.47
CA ASN A 36 -32.67 -5.20 13.69
C ASN A 36 -33.39 -4.12 12.86
N LYS A 37 -32.82 -2.91 12.78
CA LYS A 37 -33.38 -1.82 11.98
C LYS A 37 -33.39 -2.22 10.49
N PRO A 38 -34.53 -2.06 9.79
CA PRO A 38 -34.63 -2.44 8.38
C PRO A 38 -33.66 -1.65 7.50
N THR A 39 -33.33 -0.42 7.87
CA THR A 39 -32.35 0.44 7.19
C THR A 39 -30.95 -0.16 7.18
N ASP A 40 -30.54 -0.83 8.24
CA ASP A 40 -29.21 -1.43 8.37
C ASP A 40 -29.11 -2.70 7.53
N LYS A 41 -30.20 -3.48 7.48
CA LYS A 41 -30.32 -4.65 6.60
C LYS A 41 -30.27 -4.27 5.12
N LEU A 42 -30.96 -3.19 4.73
CA LEU A 42 -30.95 -2.69 3.35
C LEU A 42 -29.56 -2.20 2.92
N ARG A 43 -28.80 -1.57 3.84
CA ARG A 43 -27.41 -1.14 3.57
C ARG A 43 -26.44 -2.31 3.36
N ALA A 44 -26.75 -3.48 3.90
CA ALA A 44 -25.95 -4.69 3.71
C ALA A 44 -26.24 -5.41 2.38
N LEU A 45 -27.34 -5.11 1.69
CA LEU A 45 -27.74 -5.82 0.46
C LEU A 45 -26.72 -5.73 -0.68
N PRO A 46 -26.12 -4.56 -1.00
CA PRO A 46 -25.12 -4.48 -2.07
C PRO A 46 -23.90 -5.36 -1.78
N LEU A 47 -23.47 -5.38 -0.51
CA LEU A 47 -22.38 -6.24 -0.05
C LEU A 47 -22.77 -7.72 -0.13
N TRP A 48 -23.95 -8.07 0.37
CA TRP A 48 -24.46 -9.44 0.35
C TRP A 48 -24.56 -9.97 -1.08
N LEU A 49 -25.19 -9.22 -1.99
CA LEU A 49 -25.32 -9.58 -3.40
C LEU A 49 -23.95 -9.79 -4.06
N SER A 50 -22.96 -8.96 -3.73
CA SER A 50 -21.62 -9.07 -4.29
C SER A 50 -20.85 -10.27 -3.78
N LEU A 51 -21.02 -10.61 -2.49
CA LEU A 51 -20.46 -11.83 -1.92
C LEU A 51 -21.13 -13.08 -2.51
N GLN A 52 -22.44 -13.02 -2.75
CA GLN A 52 -23.16 -14.11 -3.44
C GLN A 52 -22.69 -14.26 -4.89
N TYR A 53 -22.54 -13.15 -5.62
CA TYR A 53 -22.10 -13.15 -7.02
C TYR A 53 -20.68 -13.69 -7.18
N LEU A 54 -19.76 -13.32 -6.29
CA LEU A 54 -18.37 -13.80 -6.33
C LEU A 54 -18.21 -15.21 -5.78
N GLY A 55 -19.06 -15.58 -4.84
CA GLY A 55 -18.86 -16.76 -4.02
C GLY A 55 -17.60 -16.65 -3.15
N LEU A 56 -17.37 -17.71 -2.35
CA LEU A 56 -16.18 -17.81 -1.52
C LEU A 56 -14.91 -17.90 -2.36
N ASP A 57 -14.92 -18.75 -3.40
CA ASP A 57 -13.76 -18.99 -4.25
C ASP A 57 -13.36 -17.73 -5.02
N GLY A 58 -14.34 -16.99 -5.57
CA GLY A 58 -14.05 -15.74 -6.26
C GLY A 58 -13.41 -14.72 -5.33
N PHE A 59 -13.92 -14.57 -4.10
CA PHE A 59 -13.35 -13.65 -3.11
C PHE A 59 -11.93 -14.05 -2.68
N VAL A 60 -11.71 -15.35 -2.41
CA VAL A 60 -10.37 -15.87 -2.06
C VAL A 60 -9.39 -15.67 -3.22
N GLU A 61 -9.81 -15.95 -4.46
CA GLU A 61 -8.98 -15.74 -5.64
C GLU A 61 -8.62 -14.26 -5.82
N ARG A 62 -9.54 -13.33 -5.50
CA ARG A 62 -9.22 -11.89 -5.52
C ARG A 62 -8.10 -11.54 -4.54
N ILE A 63 -8.18 -12.07 -3.32
CA ILE A 63 -7.18 -11.83 -2.29
C ILE A 63 -5.84 -12.42 -2.73
N LYS A 64 -5.84 -13.68 -3.19
CA LYS A 64 -4.63 -14.34 -3.71
C LYS A 64 -3.98 -13.54 -4.84
N HIS A 65 -4.77 -13.09 -5.81
CA HIS A 65 -4.27 -12.27 -6.91
C HIS A 65 -3.70 -10.93 -6.43
N ALA A 66 -4.33 -10.27 -5.45
CA ALA A 66 -3.80 -9.05 -4.86
C ALA A 66 -2.48 -9.29 -4.10
N CYS A 67 -2.35 -10.41 -3.39
CA CYS A 67 -1.10 -10.82 -2.76
C CYS A 67 0.00 -11.07 -3.82
N GLN A 68 -0.30 -11.80 -4.91
CA GLN A 68 0.65 -12.05 -5.99
C GLN A 68 1.16 -10.75 -6.65
N LEU A 69 0.28 -9.77 -6.89
CA LEU A 69 0.68 -8.46 -7.42
C LEU A 69 1.60 -7.70 -6.45
N SER A 70 1.30 -7.78 -5.15
CA SER A 70 2.11 -7.18 -4.10
C SER A 70 3.50 -7.79 -4.05
N GLN A 71 3.60 -9.12 -4.13
CA GLN A 71 4.87 -9.85 -4.19
C GLN A 71 5.70 -9.44 -5.43
N ARG A 72 5.10 -9.41 -6.62
CA ARG A 72 5.80 -8.99 -7.85
C ARG A 72 6.33 -7.56 -7.76
N LEU A 73 5.56 -6.65 -7.14
CA LEU A 73 6.01 -5.29 -6.88
C LEU A 73 7.19 -5.31 -5.92
N GLN A 74 7.08 -6.04 -4.81
CA GLN A 74 8.14 -6.16 -3.80
C GLN A 74 9.44 -6.68 -4.43
N GLU A 75 9.40 -7.74 -5.24
CA GLU A 75 10.53 -8.28 -5.98
C GLU A 75 11.14 -7.26 -6.96
N SER A 76 10.29 -6.46 -7.61
CA SER A 76 10.74 -5.42 -8.53
C SER A 76 11.39 -4.24 -7.78
N LEU A 77 10.87 -3.88 -6.61
CA LEU A 77 11.42 -2.83 -5.76
C LEU A 77 12.76 -3.28 -5.13
N LYS A 78 12.90 -4.56 -4.75
CA LYS A 78 14.15 -5.14 -4.25
C LYS A 78 15.32 -5.05 -5.24
N LYS A 79 15.03 -4.96 -6.55
CA LYS A 79 16.05 -4.76 -7.59
C LYS A 79 16.59 -3.32 -7.65
N VAL A 80 15.94 -2.38 -6.98
CA VAL A 80 16.33 -0.97 -6.96
C VAL A 80 17.08 -0.68 -5.65
N ASN A 81 18.36 -0.32 -5.76
CA ASN A 81 19.26 -0.14 -4.60
C ASN A 81 18.87 1.01 -3.64
N TYR A 82 17.97 1.90 -4.03
CA TYR A 82 17.58 3.10 -3.26
C TYR A 82 16.17 3.01 -2.66
N ILE A 83 15.61 1.81 -2.51
CA ILE A 83 14.27 1.60 -1.96
C ILE A 83 14.34 0.78 -0.70
N LYS A 84 13.83 1.35 0.40
CA LYS A 84 13.62 0.62 1.66
C LYS A 84 12.17 0.16 1.72
N ILE A 85 11.96 -1.14 1.79
CA ILE A 85 10.65 -1.74 2.04
C ILE A 85 10.46 -1.81 3.55
N LEU A 86 9.36 -1.24 4.04
CA LEU A 86 9.12 -1.05 5.48
C LEU A 86 8.31 -2.21 6.08
N VAL A 87 7.63 -2.97 5.22
CA VAL A 87 6.84 -4.14 5.59
C VAL A 87 7.42 -5.34 4.84
N GLU A 88 8.39 -6.02 5.43
CA GLU A 88 8.99 -7.24 4.86
C GLU A 88 8.43 -8.55 5.45
N ASP A 89 7.69 -8.48 6.55
CA ASP A 89 7.54 -9.64 7.45
C ASP A 89 6.45 -10.66 7.07
N GLU A 90 5.63 -10.40 6.04
CA GLU A 90 4.59 -11.34 5.63
C GLU A 90 4.47 -11.42 4.10
N LEU A 91 5.00 -12.49 3.51
CA LEU A 91 4.84 -12.83 2.09
C LEU A 91 3.36 -12.96 1.66
N SER A 92 2.43 -13.04 2.60
CA SER A 92 0.98 -13.08 2.37
C SER A 92 0.30 -11.72 2.42
N SER A 93 1.00 -10.62 2.73
CA SER A 93 0.37 -9.31 2.85
C SER A 93 -0.01 -8.75 1.46
N PRO A 94 -1.28 -8.40 1.23
CA PRO A 94 -1.71 -7.75 -0.01
C PRO A 94 -1.38 -6.25 -0.02
N VAL A 95 -0.52 -5.76 0.87
CA VAL A 95 -0.15 -4.34 0.98
C VAL A 95 1.36 -4.21 1.11
N VAL A 96 1.96 -3.36 0.26
CA VAL A 96 3.38 -3.06 0.30
C VAL A 96 3.58 -1.60 0.68
N VAL A 97 4.40 -1.33 1.68
CA VAL A 97 4.82 0.02 2.06
C VAL A 97 6.32 0.17 1.79
N PHE A 98 6.68 1.18 1.02
CA PHE A 98 8.06 1.42 0.63
C PHE A 98 8.36 2.92 0.61
N ARG A 99 9.65 3.27 0.74
CA ARG A 99 10.13 4.64 0.60
C ARG A 99 11.43 4.67 -0.20
N PHE A 100 11.65 5.74 -0.95
CA PHE A 100 12.98 6.02 -1.49
C PHE A 100 13.88 6.52 -0.38
N PHE A 101 15.09 5.98 -0.37
CA PHE A 101 16.14 6.32 0.56
C PHE A 101 17.46 6.41 -0.20
N GLN A 102 18.04 7.60 -0.21
CA GLN A 102 19.39 7.80 -0.70
C GLN A 102 20.32 7.80 0.50
N GLU A 103 21.14 6.76 0.64
CA GLU A 103 22.21 6.71 1.63
C GLU A 103 23.48 7.24 0.95
N LEU A 104 23.98 8.39 1.39
CA LEU A 104 25.28 8.88 0.94
C LEU A 104 26.35 7.85 1.40
N PRO A 105 27.22 7.33 0.52
CA PRO A 105 28.27 6.40 0.94
C PRO A 105 29.31 7.16 1.77
N GLY A 106 29.13 7.18 3.10
CA GLY A 106 30.02 7.91 4.00
C GLY A 106 29.68 7.87 5.49
N SER A 107 28.73 7.05 5.93
CA SER A 107 28.49 6.84 7.36
C SER A 107 28.64 5.36 7.70
N ASP A 108 29.89 4.96 7.94
CA ASP A 108 30.20 3.71 8.62
C ASP A 108 29.41 3.58 9.94
N PRO A 109 28.95 2.38 10.32
CA PRO A 109 28.20 2.15 11.57
C PRO A 109 29.12 2.04 12.80
N VAL A 110 30.34 2.59 12.76
CA VAL A 110 31.34 2.45 13.82
C VAL A 110 31.67 3.81 14.43
N PHE A 111 30.71 4.47 15.08
CA PHE A 111 31.06 5.35 16.21
C PHE A 111 30.01 5.23 17.29
N LYS A 112 30.27 4.26 18.17
CA LYS A 112 29.77 4.29 19.54
C LYS A 112 30.12 5.63 20.18
N ALA A 113 29.11 6.22 20.83
CA ALA A 113 29.19 6.95 22.09
C ALA A 113 30.50 7.73 22.35
N VAL A 114 30.55 8.99 21.91
CA VAL A 114 31.15 10.09 22.70
C VAL A 114 30.31 11.35 22.47
N PRO A 115 29.81 12.03 23.51
CA PRO A 115 29.13 13.30 23.34
C PRO A 115 30.15 14.42 23.17
N VAL A 116 30.26 14.97 21.96
CA VAL A 116 30.97 16.24 21.72
C VAL A 116 29.93 17.30 21.37
N PRO A 117 29.78 18.37 22.17
CA PRO A 117 28.83 19.44 21.90
C PRO A 117 29.48 20.44 20.93
N ASN A 118 29.08 20.37 19.66
CA ASN A 118 29.05 21.46 18.67
C ASN A 118 29.17 20.89 17.25
N MET A 119 28.09 20.28 16.77
CA MET A 119 27.93 20.06 15.33
C MET A 119 26.46 20.27 15.01
N THR A 120 26.20 21.29 14.19
CA THR A 120 24.86 21.69 13.76
C THR A 120 24.06 20.49 13.22
N PRO A 121 22.82 20.23 13.68
CA PRO A 121 22.01 19.08 13.26
C PRO A 121 21.46 19.17 11.82
N SER A 122 22.04 20.03 10.97
CA SER A 122 21.44 20.45 9.70
C SER A 122 21.54 19.40 8.57
N GLY A 123 22.46 18.43 8.64
CA GLY A 123 22.66 17.45 7.56
C GLY A 123 21.58 16.37 7.51
N VAL A 124 21.36 15.70 8.65
CA VAL A 124 20.42 14.57 8.77
C VAL A 124 18.96 15.00 8.58
N GLY A 125 18.60 16.21 9.02
CA GLY A 125 17.26 16.77 8.79
C GLY A 125 17.01 17.11 7.31
N ARG A 126 17.96 17.78 6.66
CA ARG A 126 17.83 18.24 5.26
C ARG A 126 17.71 17.09 4.27
N GLU A 127 18.43 15.99 4.51
CA GLU A 127 18.41 14.81 3.65
C GLU A 127 17.10 14.01 3.79
N ARG A 128 16.57 13.90 5.03
CA ARG A 128 15.22 13.36 5.26
C ARG A 128 14.16 14.18 4.54
N HIS A 129 14.18 15.51 4.66
CA HIS A 129 13.22 16.38 3.99
C HIS A 129 13.30 16.29 2.44
N SER A 130 14.48 16.04 1.88
CA SER A 130 14.66 15.87 0.44
C SER A 130 14.09 14.53 -0.05
N CYS A 131 14.34 13.44 0.67
CA CYS A 131 13.75 12.13 0.38
C CYS A 131 12.22 12.15 0.55
N ASP A 132 11.71 12.84 1.59
CA ASP A 132 10.28 13.00 1.83
C ASP A 132 9.59 13.80 0.71
N ALA A 133 10.23 14.87 0.23
CA ALA A 133 9.74 15.64 -0.91
C ALA A 133 9.71 14.81 -2.20
N LEU A 134 10.74 13.99 -2.45
CA LEU A 134 10.79 13.07 -3.58
C LEU A 134 9.70 12.00 -3.49
N ASN A 135 9.52 11.37 -2.33
CA ASN A 135 8.49 10.36 -2.09
C ASN A 135 7.09 10.93 -2.32
N ARG A 136 6.82 12.15 -1.83
CA ARG A 136 5.56 12.87 -2.07
C ARG A 136 5.35 13.16 -3.54
N TRP A 137 6.34 13.77 -4.20
CA TRP A 137 6.27 14.08 -5.63
C TRP A 137 6.02 12.83 -6.46
N LEU A 138 6.76 11.75 -6.21
CA LEU A 138 6.61 10.49 -6.94
C LEU A 138 5.20 9.90 -6.73
N GLY A 139 4.71 9.91 -5.50
CA GLY A 139 3.35 9.44 -5.21
C GLY A 139 2.27 10.25 -5.90
N GLU A 140 2.41 11.57 -5.94
CA GLU A 140 1.50 12.46 -6.68
C GLU A 140 1.54 12.20 -8.18
N GLN A 141 2.74 12.06 -8.76
CA GLN A 141 2.89 11.77 -10.18
C GLN A 141 2.34 10.41 -10.57
N LEU A 142 2.57 9.37 -9.76
CA LEU A 142 2.00 8.05 -9.98
C LEU A 142 0.47 8.06 -9.85
N LYS A 143 -0.08 8.88 -8.94
CA LYS A 143 -1.53 9.07 -8.80
C LYS A 143 -2.14 9.81 -9.99
N GLN A 144 -1.45 10.79 -10.56
CA GLN A 144 -1.91 11.47 -11.78
C GLN A 144 -1.88 10.53 -13.00
N LEU A 145 -0.81 9.74 -13.14
CA LEU A 145 -0.63 8.84 -14.28
C LEU A 145 -1.52 7.59 -14.20
N VAL A 146 -1.76 7.08 -12.99
CA VAL A 146 -2.59 5.90 -12.75
C VAL A 146 -3.49 6.16 -11.52
N PRO A 147 -4.62 6.87 -11.70
CA PRO A 147 -5.53 7.23 -10.61
C PRO A 147 -6.12 6.02 -9.87
N ALA A 148 -6.23 4.89 -10.58
CA ALA A 148 -6.72 3.62 -10.05
C ALA A 148 -5.58 2.62 -9.76
N SER A 149 -4.39 3.08 -9.36
CA SER A 149 -3.27 2.19 -9.01
C SER A 149 -3.37 1.60 -7.61
N GLY A 150 -4.21 2.15 -6.73
CA GLY A 150 -4.26 1.77 -5.31
C GLY A 150 -3.04 2.25 -4.52
N LEU A 151 -2.29 3.22 -5.07
CA LEU A 151 -1.16 3.87 -4.43
C LEU A 151 -1.63 5.05 -3.56
N THR A 152 -1.18 5.11 -2.32
CA THR A 152 -1.46 6.20 -1.38
C THR A 152 -0.17 6.69 -0.73
N VAL A 153 0.05 8.00 -0.75
CA VAL A 153 1.12 8.66 0.03
C VAL A 153 0.69 8.67 1.49
N MET A 154 1.59 8.29 2.39
CA MET A 154 1.37 8.26 3.83
C MET A 154 2.58 8.85 4.55
N ASP A 155 2.35 9.65 5.58
CA ASP A 155 3.40 10.17 6.45
C ASP A 155 3.46 9.31 7.72
N LEU A 156 4.61 8.66 7.96
CA LEU A 156 4.88 7.87 9.17
C LEU A 156 5.78 8.69 10.11
N GLU A 157 5.41 8.82 11.38
CA GLU A 157 6.15 9.61 12.36
C GLU A 157 7.61 9.16 12.54
N ALA A 158 7.86 7.85 12.47
CA ALA A 158 9.19 7.28 12.63
C ALA A 158 10.03 7.32 11.33
N GLU A 159 9.39 7.36 10.16
CA GLU A 159 10.02 7.03 8.87
C GLU A 159 9.85 8.09 7.78
N GLY A 160 9.06 9.14 8.01
CA GLY A 160 8.80 10.21 7.04
C GLY A 160 7.76 9.81 5.99
N THR A 161 7.84 10.42 4.81
CA THR A 161 6.87 10.22 3.74
C THR A 161 7.14 8.90 3.00
N CYS A 162 6.13 8.04 2.97
CA CYS A 162 6.17 6.70 2.42
C CYS A 162 5.04 6.48 1.40
N LEU A 163 5.21 5.47 0.54
CA LEU A 163 4.24 5.06 -0.46
C LEU A 163 3.66 3.70 -0.07
N ARG A 164 2.32 3.64 0.03
CA ARG A 164 1.59 2.39 0.26
C ARG A 164 0.89 1.97 -1.02
N PHE A 165 1.18 0.77 -1.49
CA PHE A 165 0.50 0.11 -2.59
C PHE A 165 -0.48 -0.92 -2.05
N SER A 166 -1.76 -0.81 -2.41
CA SER A 166 -2.79 -1.78 -2.07
C SER A 166 -3.62 -2.15 -3.31
N PRO A 167 -3.30 -3.26 -4.00
CA PRO A 167 -4.04 -3.71 -5.17
C PRO A 167 -5.48 -4.12 -4.85
N LEU A 168 -5.80 -4.42 -3.58
CA LEU A 168 -7.18 -4.63 -3.13
C LEU A 168 -8.05 -3.39 -3.29
N MET A 169 -7.50 -2.18 -3.14
CA MET A 169 -8.23 -0.93 -3.29
C MET A 169 -8.51 -0.57 -4.76
N THR A 170 -7.98 -1.36 -5.70
CA THR A 170 -8.07 -1.15 -7.15
C THR A 170 -9.18 -1.98 -7.82
N ALA A 171 -9.88 -2.82 -7.05
CA ALA A 171 -10.84 -3.81 -7.55
C ALA A 171 -12.08 -3.23 -8.26
N ALA A 172 -12.37 -1.93 -8.07
CA ALA A 172 -13.48 -1.24 -8.73
C ALA A 172 -13.42 -1.19 -10.28
N GLY A 173 -12.29 -1.58 -10.89
CA GLY A 173 -12.11 -1.57 -12.35
C GLY A 173 -12.08 -2.93 -13.04
N TRP A 174 -12.55 -4.00 -12.41
CA TRP A 174 -12.34 -5.38 -12.88
C TRP A 174 -13.26 -5.86 -14.02
N SER A 175 -14.18 -5.01 -14.50
CA SER A 175 -15.23 -5.48 -15.42
C SER A 175 -14.81 -5.65 -16.88
N HIS A 176 -13.63 -5.23 -17.34
CA HIS A 176 -13.21 -5.60 -18.72
C HIS A 176 -11.73 -5.47 -19.10
N CYS A 177 -10.87 -4.73 -18.36
CA CYS A 177 -9.49 -4.52 -18.81
C CYS A 177 -8.50 -4.22 -17.66
N GLY A 178 -7.58 -5.17 -17.41
CA GLY A 178 -6.17 -4.82 -17.24
C GLY A 178 -5.63 -4.48 -15.84
N THR A 179 -5.98 -5.19 -14.77
CA THR A 179 -5.24 -5.04 -13.48
C THR A 179 -3.74 -5.33 -13.66
N THR A 180 -3.40 -6.32 -14.50
CA THR A 180 -2.01 -6.61 -14.93
C THR A 180 -1.39 -5.41 -15.65
N THR A 181 -2.11 -4.80 -16.60
CA THR A 181 -1.63 -3.61 -17.36
C THR A 181 -1.36 -2.40 -16.46
N ARG A 182 -2.12 -2.23 -15.36
CA ARG A 182 -1.91 -1.14 -14.40
C ARG A 182 -0.67 -1.36 -13.55
N TYR A 183 -0.45 -2.59 -13.08
CA TYR A 183 0.81 -2.96 -12.43
C TYR A 183 2.00 -2.74 -13.36
N ASP A 184 1.92 -3.20 -14.61
CA ASP A 184 3.00 -3.03 -15.59
C ASP A 184 3.27 -1.56 -15.90
N CYS A 185 2.22 -0.72 -15.91
CA CYS A 185 2.36 0.73 -16.03
C CYS A 185 3.08 1.33 -14.81
N VAL A 186 2.64 1.02 -13.59
CA VAL A 186 3.32 1.51 -12.36
C VAL A 186 4.77 1.05 -12.32
N ARG A 187 5.03 -0.23 -12.64
CA ARG A 187 6.38 -0.80 -12.72
C ARG A 187 7.23 -0.08 -13.76
N SER A 188 6.76 0.05 -15.00
CA SER A 188 7.47 0.73 -16.08
C SER A 188 7.80 2.18 -15.71
N ARG A 189 6.87 2.89 -15.06
CA ARG A 189 7.08 4.28 -14.63
C ARG A 189 8.04 4.41 -13.45
N LEU A 190 8.01 3.47 -12.50
CA LEU A 190 9.01 3.39 -11.44
C LEU A 190 10.40 3.12 -12.05
N THR A 191 10.53 2.16 -12.97
CA THR A 191 11.84 1.86 -13.57
C THR A 191 12.38 2.99 -14.46
N THR A 192 11.52 3.70 -15.20
CA THR A 192 11.96 4.78 -16.11
C THR A 192 12.25 6.12 -15.44
N ARG A 193 11.68 6.39 -14.25
CA ARG A 193 11.84 7.68 -13.57
C ARG A 193 12.80 7.66 -12.39
N LEU A 194 13.33 6.48 -12.04
CA LEU A 194 14.34 6.36 -11.00
C LEU A 194 15.74 6.53 -11.60
N PRO A 195 16.53 7.51 -11.14
CA PRO A 195 17.90 7.68 -11.61
C PRO A 195 18.74 6.50 -11.11
N GLY A 196 19.09 5.58 -12.02
CA GLY A 196 19.97 4.45 -11.68
C GLY A 196 19.91 3.21 -12.59
N SER A 197 18.98 3.09 -13.54
CA SER A 197 18.88 1.89 -14.39
C SER A 197 19.29 2.06 -15.86
N THR A 198 19.71 3.25 -16.28
CA THR A 198 20.30 3.45 -17.62
C THR A 198 21.81 3.59 -17.47
N GLY A 199 22.51 2.46 -17.58
CA GLY A 199 23.86 2.47 -18.13
C GLY A 199 23.75 2.88 -19.60
N GLU A 200 23.60 4.18 -19.85
CA GLU A 200 23.62 4.74 -21.19
C GLU A 200 25.08 4.89 -21.61
N GLN A 201 25.55 3.84 -22.27
CA GLN A 201 26.81 3.79 -22.98
C GLN A 201 26.73 4.79 -24.14
N ALA A 202 27.51 5.86 -24.06
CA ALA A 202 27.63 6.85 -25.13
C ALA A 202 28.11 6.19 -26.44
N PRO A 203 27.47 6.45 -27.59
CA PRO A 203 28.00 6.02 -28.88
C PRO A 203 29.18 6.92 -29.30
N PRO A 204 30.05 6.42 -30.20
CA PRO A 204 31.35 7.02 -30.53
C PRO A 204 31.27 8.38 -31.24
#